data_AF-A0A382PY66-F1
#
_entry.id   AF-A0A382PY66-F1
#
_cell.length_a   1.000
_cell.length_b   1.000
_cell.length_c   1.000
_cell.angle_alpha   90.00
_cell.angle_beta   90.00
_cell.angle_gamma   90.00
#
_symmetry.space_group_name_H-M   'P 1'
#
loop_
_entity.id
_entity.type
_entity.pdbx_description
1 polymer ?
#
loop_
_entity_poly.entity_id
_entity_poly.type
_entity_poly.pdbx_seq_one_letter_code
_entity_poly.pdbx_strand_id
1 'polypeptide(L)' 'MTSTKEIKEGCVAHLRIDGRIHKVRVIDICADSASVETVKNNHFICQVSELKPIQTVSRAQERRLINQLWGRA' A
#
# COMPACT_ATOMS: atom_id res chain seq x y z
N MET A 1 -13.82 16.24 -7.36
CA MET A 1 -13.65 15.76 -5.98
C MET A 1 -12.75 14.55 -6.03
N THR A 2 -11.51 14.73 -5.59
CA THR A 2 -10.43 13.74 -5.76
C THR A 2 -10.71 12.56 -4.83
N SER A 3 -11.04 11.42 -5.42
CA SER A 3 -11.33 10.16 -4.70
C SER A 3 -10.15 9.75 -3.82
N THR A 4 -10.27 9.94 -2.50
CA THR A 4 -9.46 9.28 -1.46
C THR A 4 -9.86 7.81 -1.31
N LYS A 5 -10.00 7.08 -2.43
CA LYS A 5 -10.31 5.66 -2.45
C LYS A 5 -9.05 4.91 -2.83
N GLU A 6 -8.19 4.50 -1.91
CA GLU A 6 -7.21 3.46 -2.28
C GLU A 6 -6.55 2.69 -1.14
N ILE A 7 -6.76 3.05 0.14
CA ILE A 7 -6.27 2.25 1.26
C ILE A 7 -7.45 1.46 1.85
N LYS A 8 -7.36 0.13 1.77
CA LYS A 8 -8.31 -0.82 2.36
C LYS A 8 -7.58 -1.73 3.32
N GLU A 9 -8.33 -2.31 4.26
CA GLU A 9 -7.84 -3.40 5.10
C GLU A 9 -7.30 -4.55 4.23
N GLY A 10 -6.19 -5.15 4.66
CA GLY A 10 -5.47 -6.19 3.93
C GLY A 10 -4.56 -5.70 2.81
N CYS A 11 -4.60 -4.41 2.44
CA CYS A 11 -3.66 -3.85 1.47
C CYS A 11 -2.25 -3.73 2.07
N VAL A 12 -1.25 -3.73 1.18
CA VAL A 12 0.13 -3.45 1.57
C VAL A 12 0.46 -2.00 1.22
N ALA A 13 1.02 -1.28 2.18
CA ALA A 13 1.39 0.11 2.06
C ALA A 13 2.86 0.32 2.49
N HIS A 14 3.38 1.49 2.17
CA HIS A 14 4.62 2.01 2.70
C HIS A 14 4.32 2.98 3.82
N LEU A 15 4.91 2.75 4.98
CA LEU A 15 4.89 3.65 6.13
C LEU A 15 6.30 4.18 6.37
N ARG A 16 6.44 5.47 6.66
CA ARG A 16 7.73 6.05 7.06
C ARG A 16 7.89 5.94 8.58
N ILE A 17 8.90 5.21 9.03
CA ILE A 17 9.25 5.02 10.45
C ILE A 17 10.72 5.44 10.60
N ASP A 18 11.01 6.36 11.53
CA ASP A 18 12.38 6.86 11.77
C ASP A 18 13.10 7.35 10.50
N GLY A 19 12.37 8.03 9.62
CA GLY A 19 12.89 8.54 8.34
C GLY A 19 13.13 7.47 7.26
N ARG A 20 12.94 6.19 7.57
CA ARG A 20 13.06 5.07 6.63
C ARG A 20 11.69 4.61 6.16
N ILE A 21 11.61 4.08 4.94
CA ILE A 21 10.37 3.56 4.38
C ILE A 21 10.29 2.07 4.68
N HIS A 22 9.21 1.66 5.34
CA HIS A 22 8.92 0.29 5.71
C HIS A 22 7.68 -0.22 4.97
N LYS A 23 7.73 -1.47 4.52
CA LYS A 23 6.58 -2.17 3.95
C LYS A 23 5.73 -2.71 5.08
N VAL A 24 4.47 -2.30 5.11
CA VAL A 24 3.48 -2.67 6.14
C VAL A 24 2.20 -3.18 5.51
N ARG A 25 1.52 -4.10 6.17
CA ARG A 25 0.17 -4.56 5.84
C ARG A 25 -0.83 -3.79 6.68
N VAL A 26 -1.86 -3.26 6.08
CA VAL A 26 -2.96 -2.61 6.81
C VAL A 26 -3.85 -3.70 7.40
N ILE A 27 -4.00 -3.68 8.72
CA ILE A 27 -4.81 -4.64 9.48
C ILE A 27 -6.22 -4.11 9.65
N ASP A 28 -6.36 -2.85 10.05
CA ASP A 28 -7.64 -2.20 10.34
C ASP A 28 -7.56 -0.72 9.99
N ILE A 29 -8.68 -0.12 9.60
CA ILE A 29 -8.78 1.32 9.32
C ILE A 29 -9.97 1.88 10.09
N CYS A 30 -9.70 2.86 10.94
CA CYS A 30 -10.73 3.54 11.73
C CYS A 30 -10.63 5.05 11.50
N ALA A 31 -11.64 5.61 10.83
CA ALA A 31 -11.71 7.02 10.43
C ALA A 31 -10.43 7.47 9.68
N ASP A 32 -9.56 8.25 10.33
CA ASP A 32 -8.31 8.78 9.79
C ASP A 32 -7.06 8.01 10.22
N SER A 33 -7.22 6.96 11.04
CA SER A 33 -6.13 6.13 11.55
C SER A 33 -6.16 4.74 10.94
N ALA A 34 -4.98 4.16 10.75
CA ALA A 34 -4.80 2.81 10.28
C ALA A 34 -3.88 2.03 11.23
N SER A 35 -4.35 0.84 11.61
CA SER A 35 -3.52 -0.16 12.28
C SER A 35 -2.77 -0.94 11.21
N VAL A 36 -1.45 -1.01 11.32
CA VAL A 36 -0.60 -1.66 10.34
C VAL A 36 0.41 -2.60 11.00
N GLU A 37 0.74 -3.68 10.29
CA GLU A 37 1.69 -4.69 10.72
C GLU A 37 2.89 -4.70 9.76
N THR A 38 4.09 -4.59 10.30
CA THR A 38 5.32 -4.75 9.51
C THR A 38 5.60 -6.21 9.20
N VAL A 39 6.48 -6.47 8.22
CA VAL A 39 6.99 -7.84 7.91
C VAL A 39 7.69 -8.54 9.09
N LYS A 40 8.01 -7.82 10.18
CA LYS A 40 8.60 -8.37 11.40
C LYS A 40 7.56 -8.65 12.49
N ASN A 41 6.27 -8.63 12.15
CA ASN A 41 5.13 -8.75 13.08
C ASN A 41 5.09 -7.66 14.16
N ASN A 42 5.71 -6.50 13.91
CA ASN A 42 5.55 -5.33 14.78
C ASN A 42 4.31 -4.55 14.33
N HIS A 43 3.46 -4.20 15.29
CA HIS A 43 2.24 -3.43 15.08
C HIS A 43 2.48 -1.94 15.30
N PHE A 44 1.90 -1.11 14.44
CA PHE A 44 1.96 0.34 14.52
C PHE A 44 0.59 0.94 14.20
N ILE A 45 0.31 2.09 14.80
CA ILE A 45 -0.85 2.91 14.45
C ILE A 45 -0.32 4.19 13.83
N CYS A 46 -0.86 4.56 12.68
CA CYS A 46 -0.45 5.75 11.93
C CYS A 46 -1.66 6.39 11.27
N GLN A 47 -1.51 7.63 10.79
CA GLN A 47 -2.59 8.25 10.02
C GLN A 47 -2.65 7.64 8.62
N VAL A 48 -3.85 7.51 8.08
CA VAL A 48 -4.09 7.00 6.71
C VAL A 48 -3.35 7.87 5.68
N SER A 49 -3.20 9.17 5.95
CA SER A 49 -2.43 10.14 5.14
C SER A 49 -0.93 9.84 5.07
N GLU A 50 -0.37 9.15 6.06
CA GLU A 50 1.05 8.79 6.11
C GLU A 50 1.35 7.52 5.32
N LEU A 51 0.32 6.73 5.05
CA LEU A 51 0.43 5.51 4.27
C LEU A 51 0.46 5.84 2.78
N LYS A 52 1.52 5.37 2.11
CA LYS A 52 1.56 5.36 0.64
C LYS A 52 1.15 3.96 0.17
N PRO A 53 -0.05 3.78 -0.42
CA PRO A 53 -0.44 2.48 -0.91
C PRO A 53 0.60 1.99 -1.90
N ILE A 54 1.03 0.73 -1.76
CA ILE A 54 1.76 0.09 -2.84
C ILE A 54 0.67 -0.19 -3.86
N GLN A 55 0.66 0.58 -4.93
CA GLN A 55 -0.27 0.36 -6.02
C GLN A 55 -0.02 -1.07 -6.51
N THR A 56 -0.85 -2.01 -6.05
CA THR A 56 -0.95 -3.31 -6.67
C THR A 56 -1.53 -3.02 -8.02
N VAL A 57 -0.66 -2.79 -9.00
CA VAL A 57 -1.02 -2.98 -10.40
C VAL A 57 -1.76 -4.30 -10.42
N SER A 58 -3.03 -4.26 -10.82
CA SER A 58 -3.82 -5.49 -10.89
C SER A 58 -2.98 -6.53 -11.64
N ARG A 59 -3.02 -7.80 -11.24
CA ARG A 59 -2.20 -8.84 -11.91
C ARG A 59 -2.38 -8.81 -13.45
N ALA A 60 -3.55 -8.36 -13.91
CA ALA A 60 -3.84 -8.03 -15.30
C ALA A 60 -3.10 -6.79 -15.84
N GLN A 61 -3.03 -5.66 -15.10
CA GLN A 61 -2.19 -4.51 -15.43
C GLN A 61 -0.71 -4.82 -15.36
N GLU A 62 -0.22 -5.56 -14.36
CA GLU A 62 1.19 -5.94 -14.24
C GLU A 62 1.61 -6.78 -15.46
N ARG A 63 0.76 -7.73 -15.86
CA ARG A 63 0.96 -8.50 -17.10
C ARG A 63 0.89 -7.63 -18.36
N ARG A 64 0.01 -6.63 -18.41
CA ARG A 64 -0.03 -5.65 -19.51
C ARG A 64 1.22 -4.76 -19.54
N LEU A 65 1.72 -4.32 -18.38
CA LEU A 65 2.91 -3.49 -18.25
C LEU A 65 4.16 -4.27 -18.68
N ILE A 66 4.26 -5.54 -18.26
CA ILE A 66 5.32 -6.44 -18.71
C ILE A 66 5.20 -6.70 -20.22
N ASN A 67 4.02 -7.01 -20.75
CA ASN A 67 3.87 -7.20 -22.20
C ASN A 67 4.18 -5.92 -23.02
N GLN A 68 3.93 -4.72 -22.47
CA GLN A 68 4.32 -3.46 -23.10
C GLN A 68 5.83 -3.20 -23.04
N LEU A 69 6.48 -3.49 -21.92
CA LEU A 69 7.92 -3.22 -21.73
C LEU A 69 8.82 -4.23 -22.46
N TRP A 70 8.32 -5.45 -22.70
CA TRP A 70 9.08 -6.54 -23.32
C TRP A 70 8.68 -6.83 -24.77
N GLY A 71 7.87 -5.95 -25.40
CA GLY A 71 7.76 -5.84 -26.85
C GLY A 71 7.32 -7.08 -27.61
N ARG A 72 6.26 -7.76 -27.17
CA ARG A 72 5.55 -8.75 -28.00
C ARG A 72 4.05 -8.53 -27.93
N ALA A 73 3.48 -8.11 -29.07
CA ALA A 73 2.09 -8.36 -29.43
C ALA A 73 1.79 -9.87 -29.39
#